data_AF-A0A8J7H7K3-F1
#
_entry.id   AF-A0A8J7H7K3-F1
#
_cell.length_a   1.000
_cell.length_b   1.000
_cell.length_c   1.000
_cell.angle_alpha   90.00
_cell.angle_beta   90.00
_cell.angle_gamma   90.00
#
_symmetry.space_group_name_H-M   'P 1'
#
loop_
_entity.id
_entity.type
_entity.pdbx_description
1 polymer ?
#
loop_
_entity_poly.entity_id
_entity_poly.type
_entity_poly.pdbx_seq_one_letter_code
_entity_poly.pdbx_strand_id
1 'polypeptide(L)'
;MKKKPLNEEQIADAKRLKALYNAKKKELGISQAIVADHLGIVQSAVNSLLNGINALNVHNATSFARLLRVSVNDFSPSLAKEIASMYEAIEPCPSTSSPLDVLSPEEKKLIEMFNDLPKKEQDKFVQEISARKDELDQLYEEMKAVKEKRAC
;
A
#
# COMPACT_ATOMS: atom_id res chain seq x y z
N MET A 1 24.39 -3.26 -30.33
CA MET A 1 24.01 -4.40 -29.46
C MET A 1 22.52 -4.67 -29.65
N LYS A 2 22.12 -5.91 -29.97
CA LYS A 2 20.69 -6.26 -30.15
C LYS A 2 20.03 -6.39 -28.78
N LYS A 3 18.94 -5.65 -28.54
CA LYS A 3 18.16 -5.77 -27.30
C LYS A 3 17.63 -7.20 -27.17
N LYS A 4 17.71 -7.77 -25.98
CA LYS A 4 17.16 -9.09 -25.69
C LYS A 4 15.64 -9.06 -25.97
N PRO A 5 15.08 -10.02 -26.71
CA PRO A 5 13.65 -10.04 -26.96
C PRO A 5 12.90 -10.17 -25.63
N LEU A 6 11.76 -9.49 -25.51
CA LEU A 6 10.89 -9.63 -24.34
C LEU A 6 10.30 -11.04 -24.32
N ASN A 7 10.10 -11.56 -23.10
CA ASN A 7 9.37 -12.81 -22.91
C ASN A 7 7.85 -12.57 -23.02
N GLU A 8 7.08 -13.65 -23.10
CA GLU A 8 5.62 -13.60 -23.25
C GLU A 8 4.93 -12.86 -22.09
N GLU A 9 5.43 -13.05 -20.86
CA GLU A 9 4.91 -12.40 -19.66
C GLU A 9 5.07 -10.87 -19.74
N GLN A 10 6.25 -10.37 -20.10
CA GLN A 10 6.53 -8.94 -20.24
C GLN A 10 5.68 -8.29 -21.34
N ILE A 11 5.39 -9.01 -22.42
CA ILE A 11 4.48 -8.54 -23.47
C ILE A 11 3.04 -8.50 -22.93
N ALA A 12 2.62 -9.50 -22.16
CA ALA A 12 1.31 -9.54 -21.53
C ALA A 12 1.14 -8.40 -20.50
N ASP A 13 2.18 -8.11 -19.71
CA ASP A 13 2.22 -7.00 -18.76
C ASP A 13 2.02 -5.65 -19.45
N ALA A 14 2.78 -5.41 -20.53
CA ALA A 14 2.64 -4.22 -21.36
C ALA A 14 1.23 -4.09 -21.94
N LYS A 15 0.64 -5.20 -22.39
CA LYS A 15 -0.74 -5.23 -22.90
C LYS A 15 -1.76 -4.87 -21.82
N ARG A 16 -1.64 -5.41 -20.60
CA ARG A 16 -2.52 -5.06 -19.47
C ARG A 16 -2.37 -3.60 -19.08
N LEU A 17 -1.14 -3.10 -18.98
CA LEU A 17 -0.86 -1.70 -18.70
C LEU A 17 -1.48 -0.77 -19.76
N LYS A 18 -1.34 -1.11 -21.05
CA LYS A 18 -1.92 -0.33 -22.15
C LYS A 18 -3.45 -0.30 -22.09
N ALA A 19 -4.08 -1.40 -21.70
CA ALA A 19 -5.53 -1.45 -21.49
C ALA A 19 -5.96 -0.49 -20.37
N LEU A 20 -5.29 -0.54 -19.21
CA LEU A 20 -5.55 0.37 -18.08
C LEU A 20 -5.33 1.84 -18.45
N TYR A 21 -4.22 2.14 -19.15
CA TYR A 21 -3.94 3.49 -19.64
C TYR A 21 -5.05 3.98 -20.57
N ASN A 22 -5.49 3.17 -21.53
CA ASN A 22 -6.54 3.58 -22.46
C ASN A 22 -7.91 3.77 -21.79
N ALA A 23 -8.22 2.98 -20.77
CA ALA A 23 -9.45 3.12 -20.00
C ALA A 23 -9.47 4.43 -19.19
N LYS A 24 -8.35 4.77 -18.54
CA LYS A 24 -8.30 5.90 -17.60
C LYS A 24 -7.79 7.22 -18.19
N LYS A 25 -7.14 7.21 -19.36
CA LYS A 25 -6.49 8.42 -19.90
C LYS A 25 -7.41 9.62 -20.09
N LYS A 26 -8.68 9.38 -20.48
CA LYS A 26 -9.66 10.45 -20.69
C LYS A 26 -10.15 11.02 -19.36
N GLU A 27 -10.46 10.15 -18.41
CA GLU A 27 -10.93 10.52 -17.07
C GLU A 27 -9.86 11.31 -16.30
N LEU A 28 -8.61 10.87 -16.36
CA LEU A 28 -7.50 11.48 -15.64
C LEU A 28 -6.85 12.65 -16.40
N GLY A 29 -7.30 12.94 -17.63
CA GLY A 29 -6.72 14.00 -18.46
C GLY A 29 -5.24 13.78 -18.82
N ILE A 30 -4.77 12.52 -18.84
CA ILE A 30 -3.36 12.20 -19.07
C ILE A 30 -3.10 11.86 -20.54
N SER A 31 -1.98 12.37 -21.06
CA SER A 31 -1.44 12.05 -22.38
C SER A 31 -0.09 11.34 -22.24
N GLN A 32 0.43 10.75 -23.32
CA GLN A 32 1.76 10.14 -23.27
C GLN A 32 2.86 11.16 -22.97
N ALA A 33 2.67 12.43 -23.35
CA ALA A 33 3.60 13.51 -23.01
C ALA A 33 3.60 13.77 -21.50
N ILE A 34 2.42 13.90 -20.89
CA ILE A 34 2.27 14.08 -19.43
C ILE A 34 2.87 12.89 -18.67
N VAL A 35 2.65 11.66 -19.16
CA VAL A 35 3.27 10.46 -18.60
C VAL A 35 4.80 10.56 -18.69
N ALA A 36 5.33 10.98 -19.84
CA ALA A 36 6.77 11.12 -20.05
C ALA A 36 7.38 12.13 -19.06
N ASP A 37 6.75 13.29 -18.93
CA ASP A 37 7.18 14.35 -18.00
C ASP A 37 7.18 13.84 -16.56
N HIS A 38 6.13 13.13 -16.14
CA HIS A 38 6.02 12.57 -14.79
C HIS A 38 7.05 11.45 -14.52
N LEU A 39 7.37 10.65 -15.53
CA LEU A 39 8.36 9.57 -15.42
C LEU A 39 9.79 10.04 -15.66
N GLY A 40 10.01 11.30 -16.06
CA GLY A 40 11.33 11.81 -16.43
C GLY A 40 11.92 11.10 -17.65
N ILE A 41 11.07 10.59 -18.55
CA ILE A 41 11.49 9.87 -19.76
C ILE A 41 10.93 10.55 -21.01
N VAL A 42 11.50 10.22 -22.17
CA VAL A 42 10.99 10.72 -23.46
C VAL A 42 9.66 10.05 -23.84
N GLN A 43 8.78 10.77 -24.52
CA GLN A 43 7.47 10.25 -24.96
C GLN A 43 7.57 8.96 -25.80
N SER A 44 8.62 8.83 -26.61
CA SER A 44 8.89 7.61 -27.40
C SER A 44 9.18 6.39 -26.51
N ALA A 45 9.74 6.60 -25.32
CA ALA A 45 9.97 5.55 -24.33
C ALA A 45 8.65 5.10 -23.71
N VAL A 46 7.74 6.03 -23.38
CA VAL A 46 6.37 5.72 -22.92
C VAL A 46 5.66 4.82 -23.93
N ASN A 47 5.69 5.21 -25.21
CA ASN A 47 5.06 4.42 -26.27
C ASN A 47 5.70 3.03 -26.41
N SER A 48 7.03 2.95 -26.25
CA SER A 48 7.76 1.68 -26.31
C SER A 48 7.39 0.74 -25.15
N LEU A 49 7.16 1.27 -23.95
CA LEU A 49 6.70 0.49 -22.79
C LEU A 49 5.26 -0.01 -22.98
N LEU A 50 4.35 0.86 -23.41
CA LEU A 50 2.94 0.47 -23.62
C LEU A 50 2.77 -0.57 -24.74
N ASN A 51 3.66 -0.59 -25.72
CA ASN A 51 3.60 -1.55 -26.82
C ASN A 51 4.46 -2.80 -26.63
N GLY A 52 5.12 -2.96 -25.47
CA GLY A 52 5.97 -4.12 -25.21
C GLY A 52 7.20 -4.18 -26.12
N ILE A 53 7.75 -3.03 -26.51
CA ILE A 53 9.04 -2.94 -27.22
C ILE A 53 10.18 -2.95 -26.19
N ASN A 54 9.97 -2.29 -25.04
CA ASN A 54 10.85 -2.32 -23.89
C ASN A 54 10.09 -2.94 -22.70
N ALA A 55 10.77 -3.74 -21.89
CA ALA A 55 10.19 -4.31 -20.69
C ALA A 55 9.90 -3.20 -19.65
N LEU A 56 8.83 -3.40 -18.89
CA LEU A 56 8.59 -2.62 -17.68
C LEU A 56 9.64 -2.98 -16.63
N ASN A 57 10.06 -1.98 -15.87
CA ASN A 57 10.87 -2.16 -14.67
C ASN A 57 10.07 -1.66 -13.46
N VAL A 58 10.54 -1.96 -12.25
CA VAL A 58 9.89 -1.57 -10.99
C VAL A 58 9.61 -0.05 -10.92
N HIS A 59 10.57 0.78 -11.35
CA HIS A 59 10.42 2.24 -11.31
C HIS A 59 9.29 2.77 -12.20
N ASN A 60 9.27 2.34 -13.48
CA ASN A 60 8.24 2.73 -14.43
C ASN A 60 6.89 2.15 -14.03
N ALA A 61 6.84 0.89 -13.59
CA ALA A 61 5.62 0.23 -13.15
C ALA A 61 4.97 0.95 -11.95
N THR A 62 5.75 1.26 -10.91
CA THR A 62 5.24 2.01 -9.75
C THR A 62 4.79 3.42 -10.12
N SER A 63 5.50 4.10 -11.03
CA SER A 63 5.10 5.43 -11.53
C SER A 63 3.79 5.38 -12.31
N PHE A 64 3.63 4.40 -13.21
CA PHE A 64 2.38 4.16 -13.92
C PHE A 64 1.23 3.82 -12.96
N ALA A 65 1.47 2.97 -11.97
CA ALA A 65 0.48 2.60 -10.98
C ALA A 65 -0.04 3.82 -10.21
N ARG A 66 0.86 4.70 -9.76
CA ARG A 66 0.50 5.96 -9.09
C ARG A 66 -0.28 6.89 -10.01
N LEU A 67 0.20 7.11 -11.24
CA LEU A 67 -0.43 8.01 -12.20
C LEU A 67 -1.83 7.53 -12.60
N LEU A 68 -2.00 6.22 -12.79
CA LEU A 68 -3.27 5.59 -13.17
C LEU A 68 -4.17 5.29 -11.97
N ARG A 69 -3.71 5.50 -10.73
CA ARG A 69 -4.43 5.15 -9.50
C ARG A 69 -4.89 3.69 -9.51
N VAL A 70 -3.95 2.78 -9.72
CA VAL A 70 -4.13 1.31 -9.75
C VAL A 70 -2.99 0.64 -9.00
N SER A 71 -3.12 -0.65 -8.70
CA SER A 71 -2.02 -1.45 -8.15
C SER A 71 -1.08 -1.91 -9.26
N VAL A 72 0.21 -2.09 -8.95
CA VAL A 72 1.15 -2.75 -9.87
C VAL A 72 0.69 -4.18 -10.19
N ASN A 73 0.06 -4.84 -9.21
CA ASN A 73 -0.47 -6.19 -9.37
C ASN A 73 -1.56 -6.29 -10.46
N ASP A 74 -2.26 -5.19 -10.76
CA ASP A 74 -3.33 -5.17 -11.77
C ASP A 74 -2.80 -5.35 -13.20
N PHE A 75 -1.52 -5.05 -13.45
CA PHE A 75 -0.91 -5.22 -14.76
C PHE A 75 0.39 -6.03 -14.76
N SER A 76 1.09 -6.18 -13.65
CA SER A 76 2.29 -7.01 -13.56
C SER A 76 2.41 -7.66 -12.17
N PRO A 77 1.88 -8.89 -12.01
CA PRO A 77 2.01 -9.65 -10.77
C PRO A 77 3.47 -9.97 -10.41
N SER A 78 4.32 -10.22 -11.40
CA SER A 78 5.75 -10.50 -11.18
C SER A 78 6.49 -9.28 -10.65
N LEU A 79 6.29 -8.09 -11.23
CA LEU A 79 6.88 -6.86 -10.68
C LEU A 79 6.29 -6.51 -9.31
N ALA A 80 5.00 -6.77 -9.07
CA ALA A 80 4.40 -6.58 -7.74
C ALA A 80 5.07 -7.48 -6.69
N LYS A 81 5.35 -8.74 -7.03
CA LYS A 81 6.09 -9.67 -6.17
C LYS A 81 7.52 -9.19 -5.92
N GLU A 82 8.21 -8.72 -6.95
CA GLU A 82 9.55 -8.16 -6.83
C GLU A 82 9.58 -6.96 -5.87
N ILE A 83 8.60 -6.05 -5.99
CA ILE A 83 8.44 -4.91 -5.08
C ILE A 83 8.19 -5.35 -3.65
N ALA A 84 7.35 -6.36 -3.44
CA ALA A 84 7.09 -6.91 -2.11
C ALA A 84 8.38 -7.46 -1.48
N SER A 85 9.18 -8.23 -2.24
CA SER A 85 10.47 -8.72 -1.78
C SER A 85 11.49 -7.61 -1.50
N MET A 86 11.48 -6.53 -2.29
CA MET A 86 12.32 -5.34 -2.01
C MET A 86 11.90 -4.65 -0.71
N TYR A 87 10.59 -4.57 -0.44
CA TYR A 87 10.06 -3.99 0.79
C TYR A 87 10.42 -4.83 2.02
N GLU A 88 10.27 -6.15 1.93
CA GLU A 88 10.66 -7.11 2.98
C GLU A 88 12.14 -7.01 3.37
N ALA A 89 13.01 -6.63 2.43
CA ALA A 89 14.44 -6.44 2.69
C ALA A 89 14.75 -5.15 3.48
N ILE A 90 13.87 -4.15 3.44
CA ILE A 90 14.01 -2.87 4.16
C ILE A 90 13.38 -2.99 5.55
N GLU A 91 12.15 -3.49 5.59
CA GLU A 91 11.40 -3.76 6.80
C GLU A 91 11.08 -5.26 6.81
N PRO A 92 11.63 -6.07 7.72
CA PRO A 92 11.20 -7.44 7.90
C PRO A 92 9.79 -7.43 8.49
N CYS A 93 8.78 -7.21 7.65
CA CYS A 93 7.39 -7.22 8.07
C CYS A 93 6.87 -8.66 8.15
N PRO A 94 6.09 -8.98 9.20
CA PRO A 94 5.38 -10.26 9.27
C PRO A 94 4.42 -10.36 8.08
N SER A 95 4.62 -11.42 7.32
CA SER A 95 3.89 -11.84 6.13
C SER A 95 2.40 -11.47 6.08
N THR A 96 1.99 -10.94 4.93
CA THR A 96 0.70 -11.17 4.25
C THR A 96 -0.46 -11.62 5.14
N SER A 97 -1.00 -10.68 5.87
CA SER A 97 -2.38 -10.75 6.32
C SER A 97 -2.81 -9.29 6.39
N SER A 98 -4.03 -8.97 5.94
CA SER A 98 -4.52 -7.59 6.04
C SER A 98 -4.32 -7.12 7.50
N PRO A 99 -4.14 -5.81 7.79
CA PRO A 99 -4.05 -5.34 9.18
C PRO A 99 -5.22 -5.81 10.08
N LEU A 100 -6.32 -6.25 9.46
CA LEU A 100 -7.50 -6.85 10.08
C LEU A 100 -7.34 -8.35 10.42
N ASP A 101 -6.44 -9.09 9.78
CA ASP A 101 -6.26 -10.53 10.01
C ASP A 101 -5.46 -10.85 11.28
N VAL A 102 -4.70 -9.88 11.80
CA VAL A 102 -3.93 -9.98 13.06
C VAL A 102 -4.80 -9.69 14.29
N LEU A 103 -6.00 -9.15 14.10
CA LEU A 103 -6.88 -8.77 15.20
C LEU A 103 -7.58 -9.99 15.81
N SER A 104 -7.59 -10.03 17.14
CA SER A 104 -8.39 -10.95 17.93
C SER A 104 -9.89 -10.77 17.64
N PRO A 105 -10.73 -11.79 17.93
CA PRO A 105 -12.18 -11.68 17.77
C PRO A 105 -12.79 -10.48 18.51
N GLU A 106 -12.20 -10.11 19.65
CA GLU A 106 -12.65 -9.00 20.48
C GLU A 106 -12.36 -7.64 19.83
N GLU A 107 -11.16 -7.46 19.28
CA GLU A 107 -10.78 -6.23 18.56
C GLU A 107 -11.63 -6.03 17.30
N LYS A 108 -11.91 -7.11 16.56
CA LYS A 108 -12.80 -7.06 15.38
C LYS A 108 -14.20 -6.60 15.76
N LYS A 109 -14.75 -7.18 16.84
CA LYS A 109 -16.06 -6.81 17.35
C LYS A 109 -16.11 -5.36 17.82
N LEU A 110 -15.04 -4.88 18.46
CA LEU A 110 -14.95 -3.48 18.88
C LEU A 110 -14.99 -2.51 17.69
N ILE A 111 -14.24 -2.81 16.62
CA ILE A 111 -14.21 -1.98 15.40
C ILE A 111 -15.57 -1.95 14.72
N GLU A 112 -16.24 -3.10 14.61
CA GLU A 112 -17.60 -3.20 14.05
C GLU A 112 -18.57 -2.32 14.85
N MET A 113 -18.62 -2.51 16.16
CA MET A 113 -19.48 -1.72 17.05
C MET A 113 -19.18 -0.22 16.97
N PHE A 114 -17.90 0.16 16.87
CA PHE A 114 -17.49 1.56 16.79
C PHE A 114 -17.91 2.23 15.48
N ASN A 115 -17.76 1.53 14.35
CA ASN A 115 -18.15 2.06 13.04
C ASN A 115 -19.66 2.25 12.90
N ASP A 116 -20.47 1.47 13.62
CA ASP A 116 -21.93 1.61 13.66
C ASP A 116 -22.42 2.80 14.50
N LEU A 117 -21.55 3.39 15.34
CA LEU A 117 -21.91 4.55 16.15
C LEU A 117 -21.98 5.83 15.33
N PRO A 118 -22.91 6.76 15.62
CA PRO A 118 -22.85 8.12 15.11
C PRO A 118 -21.53 8.80 15.48
N LYS A 119 -21.01 9.65 14.60
CA LYS A 119 -19.70 10.30 14.78
C LYS A 119 -19.53 11.03 16.12
N LYS A 120 -20.60 11.64 16.63
CA LYS A 120 -20.60 12.31 17.95
C LYS A 120 -20.39 11.32 19.11
N GLU A 121 -20.90 10.09 18.98
CA GLU A 121 -20.73 9.03 19.98
C GLU A 121 -19.37 8.34 19.84
N GLN A 122 -18.82 8.24 18.62
CA GLN A 122 -17.43 7.79 18.40
C GLN A 122 -16.43 8.66 19.19
N ASP A 123 -16.54 9.98 19.09
CA ASP A 123 -15.64 10.91 19.79
C ASP A 123 -15.72 10.74 21.33
N LYS A 124 -16.93 10.61 21.87
CA LYS A 124 -17.14 10.36 23.31
C LYS A 124 -16.55 9.01 23.73
N PHE A 125 -16.78 7.98 22.93
CA PHE A 125 -16.29 6.63 23.21
C PHE A 125 -14.75 6.62 23.31
N VAL A 126 -14.06 7.28 22.37
CA VAL A 126 -12.59 7.39 22.41
C VAL A 126 -12.12 8.14 23.66
N GLN A 127 -12.80 9.22 24.05
CA GLN A 127 -12.46 9.96 25.27
C GLN A 127 -12.62 9.10 26.53
N GLU A 128 -13.71 8.34 26.63
CA GLU A 128 -13.96 7.48 27.79
C GLU A 128 -12.94 6.33 27.89
N ILE A 129 -12.64 5.66 26.77
CA ILE A 129 -11.64 4.59 26.74
C ILE A 129 -10.24 5.14 27.06
N SER A 130 -9.90 6.33 26.57
CA SER A 130 -8.62 6.97 26.89
C SER A 130 -8.51 7.28 28.38
N ALA A 131 -9.55 7.87 28.99
CA ALA A 131 -9.54 8.19 30.41
C ALA A 131 -9.38 6.94 31.27
N ARG A 132 -10.12 5.85 30.97
CA ARG A 132 -9.97 4.58 31.68
C ARG A 132 -8.59 3.97 31.52
N LYS A 133 -7.99 4.10 30.33
CA LYS A 133 -6.62 3.63 30.11
C LYS A 133 -5.63 4.40 30.98
N ASP A 134 -5.74 5.72 31.03
CA ASP A 134 -4.87 6.57 31.84
C ASP A 134 -5.00 6.25 33.33
N GLU A 135 -6.20 5.98 33.82
CA GLU A 135 -6.45 5.53 35.20
C GLU A 135 -5.77 4.18 35.51
N LEU A 136 -5.87 3.22 34.58
CA LEU A 136 -5.23 1.91 34.74
C LEU A 136 -3.70 2.01 34.74
N ASP A 137 -3.14 2.86 33.87
CA ASP A 137 -1.70 3.09 33.79
C ASP A 137 -1.19 3.73 35.10
N GLN A 138 -1.94 4.67 35.68
CA GLN A 138 -1.61 5.27 36.98
C GLN A 138 -1.61 4.23 38.11
N LEU A 139 -2.67 3.42 38.21
CA LEU A 139 -2.76 2.36 39.23
C LEU A 139 -1.64 1.33 39.10
N TYR A 140 -1.25 1.01 37.86
CA TYR A 140 -0.14 0.10 37.60
C TYR A 140 1.19 0.64 38.15
N GLU A 141 1.50 1.90 37.89
CA GLU A 141 2.72 2.54 38.39
C GLU A 141 2.73 2.65 39.92
N GLU A 142 1.59 2.99 40.54
CA GLU A 142 1.46 2.99 42.00
C GLU A 142 1.73 1.60 42.60
N MET A 143 1.11 0.56 42.02
CA MET A 143 1.28 -0.82 42.47
C MET A 143 2.72 -1.31 42.31
N LYS A 144 3.40 -0.90 41.24
CA LYS A 144 4.81 -1.21 40.99
C LYS A 144 5.71 -0.51 42.00
N ALA A 145 5.51 0.79 42.25
CA ALA A 145 6.28 1.55 43.23
C ALA A 145 6.09 1.02 44.67
N VAL A 146 4.89 0.56 45.03
CA VAL A 146 4.65 -0.09 46.33
C VAL A 146 5.39 -1.41 46.45
N LYS A 147 5.47 -2.22 45.38
CA LYS A 147 6.25 -3.47 45.37
C LYS A 147 7.75 -3.22 45.49
N GLU A 148 8.28 -2.23 44.78
CA GLU A 148 9.70 -1.84 44.86
C GLU A 148 10.06 -1.34 46.26
N LYS A 149 9.20 -0.53 46.88
CA LYS A 149 9.39 -0.06 48.27
C LYS A 149 9.30 -1.17 49.32
N ARG A 150 8.57 -2.26 49.05
CA ARG A 150 8.49 -3.43 49.95
C ARG A 150 9.66 -4.40 49.80
N ALA A 151 10.49 -4.23 48.77
CA ALA A 151 11.65 -5.07 48.50
C ALA A 151 12.97 -4.47 49.05
N CYS A 152 12.95 -3.23 49.55
CA CYS A 152 14.02 -2.61 50.33
C CYS A 152 13.72 -2.71 51.83
#